data_AF-A0AAU0RIW8-F1
#
_entry.id   AF-A0AAU0RIW8-F1
#
_cell.length_a   1.000
_cell.length_b   1.000
_cell.length_c   1.000
_cell.angle_alpha   90.00
_cell.angle_beta   90.00
_cell.angle_gamma   90.00
#
_symmetry.space_group_name_H-M   'P 1'
#
loop_
_entity.id
_entity.type
_entity.pdbx_description
1 polymer ?
#
loop_
_entity_poly.entity_id
_entity_poly.type
_entity_poly.pdbx_seq_one_letter_code
_entity_poly.pdbx_strand_id
1 'polypeptide(L)'
;MKRTIVVTTLLLAHIFVHAQQTNTAVGTSKAWGKVDGVTIEGLVQGPSAAVADLQIACVFEYTEGDIFNAPPALPAALNGMVYLDEATNGLITEIRKSGQFAGHALETILITPPAGKIKAKKLLLIGLGDRNQFTPGLMTKVGSVAMREALSLNVASLSFASDLKDAGIDSPTALVAENVTKGMLQAYKVAEYLKSKHYAAFKPLSKVILLAGPSFFTVAGQGIETAIQSFQ
;
A
#
# COMPACT_ATOMS: atom_id res chain seq x y z
N MET A 1 36.45 59.11 28.73
CA MET A 1 35.18 58.39 29.03
C MET A 1 34.77 57.59 27.79
N LYS A 2 35.03 56.27 27.76
CA LYS A 2 34.50 55.36 26.74
C LYS A 2 33.41 54.52 27.40
N ARG A 3 32.16 54.66 26.93
CA ARG A 3 31.01 53.86 27.39
C ARG A 3 30.96 52.58 26.55
N THR A 4 31.16 51.44 27.20
CA THR A 4 31.00 50.12 26.59
C THR A 4 29.52 49.74 26.68
N ILE A 5 28.87 49.58 25.53
CA ILE A 5 27.51 49.03 25.42
C ILE A 5 27.65 47.51 25.34
N VAL A 6 27.05 46.80 26.29
CA VAL A 6 26.93 45.34 26.25
C VAL A 6 25.61 45.00 25.58
N VAL A 7 25.67 44.35 24.42
CA VAL A 7 24.51 43.83 23.69
C VAL A 7 24.32 42.37 24.12
N THR A 8 23.25 42.11 24.87
CA THR A 8 22.88 40.76 25.29
C THR A 8 22.06 40.10 24.18
N THR A 9 22.63 39.10 23.51
CA THR A 9 21.94 38.31 22.48
C THR A 9 21.10 37.22 23.16
N LEU A 10 19.78 37.30 23.07
CA LEU A 10 18.86 36.30 23.62
C LEU A 10 18.66 35.19 22.58
N LEU A 11 19.21 34.00 22.84
CA LEU A 11 19.05 32.82 21.99
C LEU A 11 17.72 32.13 22.35
N LEU A 12 16.68 32.24 21.53
CA LEU A 12 15.46 31.44 21.68
C LEU A 12 15.72 30.01 21.17
N ALA A 13 15.82 29.04 22.09
CA ALA A 13 15.80 27.63 21.74
C ALA A 13 14.37 27.22 21.36
N HIS A 14 14.16 26.83 20.10
CA HIS A 14 12.93 26.19 19.65
C HIS A 14 12.93 24.73 20.10
N ILE A 15 12.14 24.42 21.13
CA ILE A 15 11.89 23.05 21.56
C ILE A 15 10.92 22.42 20.54
N PHE A 16 11.45 21.56 19.67
CA PHE A 16 10.62 20.68 18.84
C PHE A 16 10.01 19.60 19.74
N VAL A 17 8.73 19.77 20.08
CA VAL A 17 7.93 18.69 20.68
C VAL A 17 7.71 17.63 19.59
N HIS A 18 8.52 16.58 19.59
CA HIS A 18 8.20 15.37 18.84
C HIS A 18 7.02 14.69 19.54
N ALA A 19 5.82 14.83 18.99
CA ALA A 19 4.68 14.04 19.42
C ALA A 19 5.05 12.56 19.25
N GLN A 20 5.19 11.85 20.37
CA GLN A 20 5.48 10.42 20.40
C GLN A 20 4.29 9.69 19.78
N GLN A 21 4.44 9.32 18.50
CA GLN A 21 3.39 8.66 17.74
C GLN A 21 3.11 7.31 18.39
N THR A 22 1.96 7.16 19.03
CA THR A 22 1.55 5.89 19.62
C THR A 22 1.31 4.88 18.50
N ASN A 23 2.03 3.75 18.54
CA ASN A 23 1.86 2.70 17.56
C ASN A 23 0.46 2.11 17.66
N THR A 24 -0.28 2.11 16.55
CA THR A 24 -1.60 1.50 16.47
C THR A 24 -1.46 -0.03 16.55
N ALA A 25 -2.28 -0.70 17.37
CA ALA A 25 -2.15 -2.13 17.57
C ALA A 25 -2.39 -2.93 16.28
N VAL A 26 -1.66 -4.04 16.10
CA VAL A 26 -1.92 -5.01 15.02
C VAL A 26 -3.35 -5.54 15.16
N GLY A 27 -4.07 -5.63 14.04
CA GLY A 27 -5.47 -6.01 13.99
C GLY A 27 -6.45 -4.85 14.15
N THR A 28 -5.99 -3.64 14.48
CA THR A 28 -6.85 -2.44 14.43
C THR A 28 -7.32 -2.19 13.00
N SER A 29 -8.64 -2.08 12.81
CA SER A 29 -9.25 -1.71 11.55
C SER A 29 -10.23 -0.55 11.73
N LYS A 30 -10.44 0.20 10.64
CA LYS A 30 -11.45 1.27 10.55
C LYS A 30 -12.00 1.33 9.14
N ALA A 31 -13.32 1.31 9.00
CA ALA A 31 -13.98 1.72 7.77
C ALA A 31 -13.91 3.25 7.66
N TRP A 32 -13.19 3.76 6.66
CA TRP A 32 -13.02 5.19 6.41
C TRP A 32 -14.18 5.78 5.61
N GLY A 33 -14.88 4.94 4.85
CA GLY A 33 -16.11 5.32 4.18
C GLY A 33 -16.58 4.27 3.17
N LYS A 34 -17.55 4.67 2.35
CA LYS A 34 -18.17 3.82 1.34
C LYS A 34 -18.46 4.62 0.09
N VAL A 35 -18.12 4.08 -1.08
CA VAL A 35 -18.36 4.68 -2.40
C VAL A 35 -18.92 3.60 -3.31
N ASP A 36 -20.03 3.87 -4.00
CA ASP A 36 -20.68 2.96 -4.96
C ASP A 36 -20.86 1.51 -4.47
N GLY A 37 -21.19 1.35 -3.18
CA GLY A 37 -21.37 0.03 -2.57
C GLY A 37 -20.12 -0.60 -1.97
N VAL A 38 -18.92 -0.07 -2.25
CA VAL A 38 -17.62 -0.59 -1.79
C VAL A 38 -17.20 0.08 -0.49
N THR A 39 -17.02 -0.68 0.59
CA THR A 39 -16.41 -0.17 1.83
C THR A 39 -14.90 -0.06 1.67
N ILE A 40 -14.33 1.10 2.01
CA ILE A 40 -12.88 1.30 2.04
C ILE A 40 -12.42 1.29 3.49
N GLU A 41 -11.65 0.27 3.84
CA GLU A 41 -11.20 -0.04 5.19
C GLU A 41 -9.67 0.13 5.27
N GLY A 42 -9.18 0.72 6.36
CA GLY A 42 -7.77 0.61 6.73
C GLY A 42 -7.59 -0.51 7.75
N LEU A 43 -6.47 -1.25 7.67
CA LEU A 43 -6.14 -2.31 8.61
C LEU A 43 -4.65 -2.31 8.96
N VAL A 44 -4.32 -2.41 10.25
CA VAL A 44 -2.95 -2.63 10.72
C VAL A 44 -2.63 -4.12 10.67
N GLN A 45 -2.11 -4.60 9.55
CA GLN A 45 -1.79 -6.01 9.36
C GLN A 45 -0.78 -6.20 8.23
N GLY A 46 0.04 -7.25 8.31
CA GLY A 46 0.91 -7.68 7.21
C GLY A 46 0.15 -8.42 6.09
N PRO A 47 0.64 -8.38 4.84
CA PRO A 47 -0.06 -8.93 3.68
C PRO A 47 -0.29 -10.45 3.74
N SER A 48 0.55 -11.22 4.45
CA SER A 48 0.33 -12.67 4.61
C SER A 48 -0.84 -13.02 5.53
N ALA A 49 -1.20 -12.11 6.44
CA ALA A 49 -2.19 -12.33 7.49
C ALA A 49 -3.55 -11.63 7.25
N ALA A 50 -3.66 -10.78 6.22
CA ALA A 50 -4.91 -10.13 5.87
C ALA A 50 -5.91 -11.14 5.25
N VAL A 51 -7.15 -11.13 5.75
CA VAL A 51 -8.23 -12.00 5.26
C VAL A 51 -8.98 -11.29 4.14
N ALA A 52 -8.80 -11.74 2.90
CA ALA A 52 -9.50 -11.25 1.73
C ALA A 52 -9.64 -12.33 0.65
N ASP A 53 -10.49 -12.13 -0.34
CA ASP A 53 -10.52 -13.02 -1.51
C ASP A 53 -9.25 -12.85 -2.37
N LEU A 54 -8.67 -11.64 -2.41
CA LEU A 54 -7.43 -11.31 -3.11
C LEU A 54 -6.51 -10.45 -2.21
N GLN A 55 -5.30 -10.92 -1.94
CA GLN A 55 -4.21 -10.08 -1.44
C GLN A 55 -3.46 -9.48 -2.63
N ILE A 56 -3.17 -8.19 -2.57
CA ILE A 56 -2.34 -7.48 -3.53
C ILE A 56 -1.11 -6.97 -2.80
N ALA A 57 0.07 -7.28 -3.30
CA ALA A 57 1.34 -6.78 -2.78
C ALA A 57 2.13 -6.15 -3.92
N CYS A 58 2.91 -5.11 -3.63
CA CYS A 58 3.67 -4.41 -4.66
C CYS A 58 5.16 -4.70 -4.51
N VAL A 59 5.89 -4.74 -5.61
CA VAL A 59 7.34 -4.95 -5.59
C VAL A 59 8.02 -4.05 -6.61
N PHE A 60 9.22 -3.59 -6.30
CA PHE A 60 10.09 -2.95 -7.28
C PHE A 60 10.80 -3.98 -8.16
N GLU A 61 11.56 -3.52 -9.14
CA GLU A 61 12.50 -4.37 -9.86
C GLU A 61 13.52 -4.99 -8.91
N TYR A 62 13.87 -6.25 -9.16
CA TYR A 62 14.72 -7.02 -8.26
C TYR A 62 16.16 -6.50 -8.25
N THR A 63 16.72 -6.38 -7.05
CA THR A 63 18.16 -6.30 -6.80
C THR A 63 18.52 -7.33 -5.74
N GLU A 64 19.74 -7.86 -5.75
CA GLU A 64 20.14 -8.89 -4.79
C GLU A 64 19.91 -8.43 -3.33
N GLY A 65 19.06 -9.19 -2.62
CA GLY A 65 18.69 -8.90 -1.23
C GLY A 65 17.84 -7.64 -1.01
N ASP A 66 17.12 -7.14 -2.02
CA ASP A 66 16.37 -5.88 -1.98
C ASP A 66 15.39 -5.72 -0.81
N ILE A 67 14.70 -6.79 -0.40
CA ILE A 67 13.77 -6.82 0.73
C ILE A 67 14.43 -7.28 2.03
N PHE A 68 15.65 -7.81 1.97
CA PHE A 68 16.36 -8.42 3.11
C PHE A 68 17.48 -7.54 3.67
N ASN A 69 18.09 -6.69 2.83
CA ASN A 69 19.22 -5.85 3.18
C ASN A 69 18.74 -4.50 3.74
N ALA A 70 18.86 -4.34 5.06
CA ALA A 70 18.58 -3.10 5.76
C ALA A 70 19.88 -2.35 6.09
N PRO A 71 20.05 -1.06 5.71
CA PRO A 71 19.21 -0.25 4.82
C PRO A 71 19.42 -0.58 3.31
N PRO A 72 18.50 -0.16 2.40
CA PRO A 72 17.35 0.71 2.67
C PRO A 72 16.07 -0.02 3.11
N ALA A 73 15.96 -1.34 2.94
CA ALA A 73 14.77 -2.07 3.36
C ALA A 73 14.50 -1.92 4.86
N LEU A 74 13.24 -2.14 5.28
CA LEU A 74 12.96 -2.29 6.71
C LEU A 74 13.66 -3.53 7.28
N PRO A 75 14.07 -3.52 8.56
CA PRO A 75 14.51 -4.72 9.25
C PRO A 75 13.47 -5.84 9.11
N ALA A 76 13.93 -7.08 8.93
CA ALA A 76 13.06 -8.25 8.68
C ALA A 76 11.87 -8.35 9.66
N ALA A 77 12.10 -8.06 10.95
CA ALA A 77 11.06 -8.09 11.97
C ALA A 77 9.86 -7.15 11.70
N LEU A 78 10.06 -6.10 10.90
CA LEU A 78 9.08 -5.06 10.55
C LEU A 78 8.68 -5.08 9.07
N ASN A 79 9.19 -6.02 8.28
CA ASN A 79 9.05 -6.04 6.83
C ASN A 79 7.95 -7.02 6.40
N GLY A 80 6.80 -6.49 5.97
CA GLY A 80 5.64 -7.28 5.57
C GLY A 80 5.91 -8.15 4.34
N MET A 81 6.71 -7.66 3.38
CA MET A 81 7.11 -8.40 2.20
C MET A 81 8.01 -9.61 2.53
N VAL A 82 8.91 -9.48 3.51
CA VAL A 82 9.71 -10.63 4.00
C VAL A 82 8.79 -11.72 4.54
N TYR A 83 7.84 -11.38 5.42
CA TYR A 83 6.88 -12.36 5.93
C TYR A 83 5.98 -12.96 4.86
N LEU A 84 5.65 -12.20 3.80
CA LEU A 84 4.87 -12.70 2.68
C LEU A 84 5.67 -13.69 1.82
N ASP A 85 6.93 -13.38 1.54
CA ASP A 85 7.82 -14.26 0.81
C ASP A 85 8.07 -15.55 1.60
N GLU A 86 8.36 -15.47 2.90
CA GLU A 86 8.44 -16.62 3.80
C GLU A 86 7.16 -17.47 3.79
N ALA A 87 5.99 -16.84 3.88
CA ALA A 87 4.70 -17.53 3.82
C ALA A 87 4.47 -18.23 2.47
N THR A 88 5.14 -17.79 1.41
CA THR A 88 5.13 -18.42 0.08
C THR A 88 6.36 -19.28 -0.19
N ASN A 89 7.13 -19.62 0.85
CA ASN A 89 8.36 -20.42 0.78
C ASN A 89 9.45 -19.82 -0.14
N GLY A 90 9.57 -18.49 -0.22
CA GLY A 90 10.57 -17.83 -1.05
C GLY A 90 10.18 -17.64 -2.52
N LEU A 91 8.94 -17.99 -2.89
CA LEU A 91 8.49 -17.94 -4.29
C LEU A 91 8.57 -16.53 -4.88
N ILE A 92 8.25 -15.48 -4.12
CA ILE A 92 8.23 -14.11 -4.63
C ILE A 92 9.66 -13.69 -4.98
N THR A 93 10.63 -13.97 -4.12
CA THR A 93 12.03 -13.73 -4.44
C THR A 93 12.51 -14.60 -5.61
N GLU A 94 12.12 -15.88 -5.67
CA GLU A 94 12.54 -16.79 -6.73
C GLU A 94 12.13 -16.32 -8.13
N ILE A 95 10.84 -15.99 -8.33
CA ILE A 95 10.32 -15.56 -9.65
C ILE A 95 10.90 -14.21 -10.08
N ARG A 96 11.22 -13.34 -9.13
CA ARG A 96 11.82 -12.03 -9.37
C ARG A 96 13.30 -12.17 -9.74
N LYS A 97 14.06 -12.93 -8.96
CA LYS A 97 15.49 -13.18 -9.18
C LYS A 97 15.77 -13.92 -10.48
N SER A 98 14.88 -14.83 -10.87
CA SER A 98 14.98 -15.60 -12.12
C SER A 98 14.49 -14.84 -13.35
N GLY A 99 13.92 -13.64 -13.20
CA GLY A 99 13.40 -12.81 -14.30
C GLY A 99 12.06 -13.25 -14.87
N GLN A 100 11.34 -14.16 -14.19
CA GLN A 100 9.99 -14.60 -14.59
C GLN A 100 8.93 -13.54 -14.27
N PHE A 101 9.22 -12.67 -13.31
CA PHE A 101 8.46 -11.46 -13.01
C PHE A 101 9.45 -10.33 -12.74
N ALA A 102 9.63 -9.40 -13.68
CA ALA A 102 10.70 -8.41 -13.59
C ALA A 102 10.42 -7.34 -12.51
N GLY A 103 9.15 -7.08 -12.22
CA GLY A 103 8.72 -6.00 -11.34
C GLY A 103 8.61 -4.66 -12.06
N HIS A 104 8.50 -4.66 -13.39
CA HIS A 104 8.31 -3.45 -14.18
C HIS A 104 7.03 -2.72 -13.75
N ALA A 105 7.01 -1.40 -13.88
CA ALA A 105 5.87 -0.60 -13.44
C ALA A 105 4.56 -1.10 -14.10
N LEU A 106 3.60 -1.47 -13.27
CA LEU A 106 2.27 -2.00 -13.64
C LEU A 106 2.27 -3.42 -14.21
N GLU A 107 3.40 -4.13 -14.22
CA GLU A 107 3.45 -5.57 -14.49
C GLU A 107 2.64 -6.32 -13.43
N THR A 108 1.89 -7.36 -13.81
CA THR A 108 1.09 -8.15 -12.89
C THR A 108 1.39 -9.63 -13.01
N ILE A 109 1.39 -10.34 -11.87
CA ILE A 109 1.36 -11.80 -11.86
C ILE A 109 0.41 -12.29 -10.77
N LEU A 110 -0.50 -13.17 -11.15
CA LEU A 110 -1.44 -13.82 -10.25
C LEU A 110 -0.86 -15.16 -9.76
N ILE A 111 -0.82 -15.31 -8.45
CA ILE A 111 -0.37 -16.50 -7.74
C ILE A 111 -1.56 -17.08 -6.98
N THR A 112 -1.79 -18.38 -7.13
CA THR A 112 -2.75 -19.12 -6.30
C THR A 112 -1.98 -19.96 -5.29
N PRO A 113 -1.75 -19.45 -4.07
CA PRO A 113 -0.97 -20.17 -3.08
C PRO A 113 -1.75 -21.41 -2.59
N PRO A 114 -1.05 -22.49 -2.19
CA PRO A 114 -1.68 -23.61 -1.50
C PRO A 114 -2.48 -23.14 -0.28
N ALA A 115 -3.59 -23.83 0.02
CA ALA A 115 -4.47 -23.45 1.11
C ALA A 115 -3.70 -23.32 2.45
N GLY A 116 -3.94 -22.22 3.15
CA GLY A 116 -3.35 -21.94 4.46
C GLY A 116 -1.96 -21.30 4.44
N LYS A 117 -1.32 -21.13 3.27
CA LYS A 117 -0.03 -20.42 3.15
C LYS A 117 -0.14 -18.94 3.50
N ILE A 118 -1.16 -18.28 2.97
CA ILE A 118 -1.58 -16.93 3.38
C ILE A 118 -3.06 -16.96 3.73
N LYS A 119 -3.55 -15.93 4.43
CA LYS A 119 -4.97 -15.82 4.80
C LYS A 119 -5.88 -15.45 3.63
N ALA A 120 -5.33 -14.83 2.57
CA ALA A 120 -6.06 -14.58 1.34
C ALA A 120 -6.13 -15.81 0.42
N LYS A 121 -7.13 -15.87 -0.47
CA LYS A 121 -7.30 -17.01 -1.38
C LYS A 121 -6.40 -16.94 -2.62
N LYS A 122 -6.06 -15.72 -3.05
CA LYS A 122 -5.17 -15.44 -4.17
C LYS A 122 -4.20 -14.33 -3.78
N LEU A 123 -3.04 -14.30 -4.42
CA LEU A 123 -2.04 -13.24 -4.31
C LEU A 123 -1.80 -12.64 -5.70
N LEU A 124 -1.92 -11.33 -5.84
CA LEU A 124 -1.51 -10.59 -7.03
C LEU A 124 -0.28 -9.76 -6.66
N LEU A 125 0.80 -9.91 -7.42
CA LEU A 125 1.90 -8.96 -7.37
C LEU A 125 1.69 -7.88 -8.42
N ILE A 126 2.01 -6.63 -8.06
CA ILE A 126 2.05 -5.51 -9.00
C ILE A 126 3.45 -4.89 -8.95
N GLY A 127 4.09 -4.78 -10.11
CA GLY A 127 5.40 -4.16 -10.26
C GLY A 127 5.32 -2.63 -10.12
N LEU A 128 6.32 -2.05 -9.47
CA LEU A 128 6.48 -0.61 -9.26
C LEU A 128 7.59 0.01 -10.13
N GLY A 129 8.35 -0.82 -10.86
CA GLY A 129 9.47 -0.41 -11.70
C GLY A 129 10.75 -0.15 -10.92
N ASP A 130 11.60 0.74 -11.44
CA ASP A 130 12.83 1.17 -10.78
C ASP A 130 12.50 1.96 -9.51
N ARG A 131 13.00 1.46 -8.37
CA ARG A 131 12.81 2.06 -7.04
C ARG A 131 13.28 3.51 -6.97
N ASN A 132 14.32 3.87 -7.73
CA ASN A 132 14.92 5.21 -7.69
C ASN A 132 14.13 6.23 -8.52
N GLN A 133 13.16 5.77 -9.30
CA GLN A 133 12.28 6.59 -10.12
C GLN A 133 10.85 6.63 -9.57
N PHE A 134 10.62 6.07 -8.38
CA PHE A 134 9.30 6.05 -7.78
C PHE A 134 8.76 7.48 -7.56
N THR A 135 7.51 7.69 -7.95
CA THR A 135 6.74 8.88 -7.58
C THR A 135 5.38 8.47 -7.04
N PRO A 136 4.81 9.22 -6.07
CA PRO A 136 3.48 8.91 -5.53
C PRO A 136 2.38 8.85 -6.60
N GLY A 137 2.53 9.56 -7.72
CA GLY A 137 1.56 9.55 -8.82
C GLY A 137 1.41 8.18 -9.51
N LEU A 138 2.43 7.31 -9.44
CA LEU A 138 2.33 5.94 -9.92
C LEU A 138 1.20 5.17 -9.20
N MET A 139 0.95 5.48 -7.93
CA MET A 139 -0.01 4.74 -7.11
C MET A 139 -1.45 4.86 -7.59
N THR A 140 -1.81 5.94 -8.30
CA THR A 140 -3.12 6.03 -8.96
C THR A 140 -3.28 4.99 -10.06
N LYS A 141 -2.22 4.76 -10.84
CA LYS A 141 -2.22 3.72 -11.89
C LYS A 141 -2.23 2.33 -11.26
N VAL A 142 -1.44 2.10 -10.21
CA VAL A 142 -1.41 0.85 -9.45
C VAL A 142 -2.79 0.54 -8.86
N GLY A 143 -3.46 1.51 -8.23
CA GLY A 143 -4.82 1.34 -7.72
C GLY A 143 -5.83 0.98 -8.82
N SER A 144 -5.68 1.58 -10.01
CA SER A 144 -6.53 1.26 -11.16
C SER A 144 -6.31 -0.17 -11.66
N VAL A 145 -5.04 -0.63 -11.72
CA VAL A 145 -4.70 -2.03 -12.07
C VAL A 145 -5.27 -2.98 -11.03
N ALA A 146 -5.00 -2.74 -9.75
CA ALA A 146 -5.48 -3.55 -8.63
C ALA A 146 -7.00 -3.78 -8.68
N MET A 147 -7.78 -2.72 -8.92
CA MET A 147 -9.24 -2.85 -9.03
C MET A 147 -9.66 -3.64 -10.28
N ARG A 148 -9.06 -3.37 -11.45
CA ARG A 148 -9.40 -4.11 -12.69
C ARG A 148 -9.12 -5.61 -12.55
N GLU A 149 -7.99 -5.97 -11.95
CA GLU A 149 -7.64 -7.37 -11.69
C GLU A 149 -8.62 -8.01 -10.71
N ALA A 150 -8.97 -7.33 -9.62
CA ALA A 150 -9.97 -7.82 -8.67
C ALA A 150 -11.34 -8.07 -9.32
N LEU A 151 -11.82 -7.15 -10.15
CA LEU A 151 -13.09 -7.31 -10.87
C LEU A 151 -13.03 -8.45 -11.90
N SER A 152 -11.93 -8.58 -12.64
CA SER A 152 -11.72 -9.66 -13.60
C SER A 152 -11.70 -11.04 -12.93
N LEU A 153 -11.19 -11.10 -11.69
CA LEU A 153 -11.16 -12.30 -10.87
C LEU A 153 -12.49 -12.59 -10.15
N ASN A 154 -13.51 -11.74 -10.30
CA ASN A 154 -14.82 -11.84 -9.66
C ASN A 154 -14.73 -12.04 -8.13
N VAL A 155 -13.78 -11.38 -7.48
CA VAL A 155 -13.65 -11.41 -6.02
C VAL A 155 -14.63 -10.44 -5.35
N ALA A 156 -15.01 -10.71 -4.09
CA ALA A 156 -15.84 -9.79 -3.32
C ALA A 156 -15.02 -8.80 -2.49
N SER A 157 -13.78 -9.16 -2.15
CA SER A 157 -12.89 -8.30 -1.36
C SER A 157 -11.44 -8.38 -1.83
N LEU A 158 -10.73 -7.27 -1.67
CA LEU A 158 -9.28 -7.23 -1.83
C LEU A 158 -8.62 -6.58 -0.62
N SER A 159 -7.41 -7.03 -0.29
CA SER A 159 -6.47 -6.34 0.58
C SER A 159 -5.26 -5.87 -0.22
N PHE A 160 -4.72 -4.71 0.12
CA PHE A 160 -3.66 -4.05 -0.65
C PHE A 160 -2.53 -3.60 0.28
N ALA A 161 -1.32 -4.09 0.02
CA ALA A 161 -0.08 -3.57 0.57
C ALA A 161 0.70 -2.86 -0.55
N SER A 162 1.16 -1.64 -0.28
CA SER A 162 2.00 -0.90 -1.21
C SER A 162 3.48 -1.29 -1.11
N ASP A 163 3.88 -1.88 0.02
CA ASP A 163 5.24 -2.34 0.35
C ASP A 163 6.36 -1.31 0.08
N LEU A 164 6.00 -0.02 -0.03
CA LEU A 164 6.94 1.06 -0.28
C LEU A 164 7.93 1.21 0.87
N LYS A 165 7.41 1.22 2.11
CA LYS A 165 8.23 1.34 3.31
C LYS A 165 9.09 0.09 3.49
N ASP A 166 8.55 -1.09 3.22
CA ASP A 166 9.28 -2.37 3.24
C ASP A 166 10.49 -2.35 2.29
N ALA A 167 10.32 -1.74 1.12
CA ALA A 167 11.38 -1.46 0.16
C ALA A 167 12.16 -0.17 0.46
N GLY A 168 12.09 0.41 1.66
CA GLY A 168 12.90 1.56 2.04
C GLY A 168 12.55 2.90 1.38
N ILE A 169 11.40 3.00 0.73
CA ILE A 169 10.99 4.23 0.05
C ILE A 169 10.41 5.21 1.07
N ASP A 170 11.04 6.37 1.20
CA ASP A 170 10.48 7.44 1.99
C ASP A 170 9.37 8.20 1.22
N SER A 171 8.21 7.56 1.08
CA SER A 171 7.04 8.15 0.44
C SER A 171 6.12 8.91 1.43
N PRO A 172 5.43 9.97 0.99
CA PRO A 172 4.37 10.62 1.76
C PRO A 172 3.15 9.70 1.91
N THR A 173 2.96 9.12 3.11
CA THR A 173 1.96 8.08 3.40
C THR A 173 0.53 8.48 3.02
N ALA A 174 0.08 9.68 3.41
CA ALA A 174 -1.29 10.15 3.10
C ALA A 174 -1.51 10.25 1.59
N LEU A 175 -0.58 10.88 0.86
CA LEU A 175 -0.70 11.03 -0.59
C LEU A 175 -0.67 9.69 -1.34
N VAL A 176 0.16 8.73 -0.88
CA VAL A 176 0.17 7.37 -1.43
C VAL A 176 -1.19 6.70 -1.24
N ALA A 177 -1.73 6.73 -0.02
CA ALA A 177 -3.01 6.12 0.31
C ALA A 177 -4.18 6.79 -0.45
N GLU A 178 -4.13 8.11 -0.61
CA GLU A 178 -5.06 8.88 -1.43
C GLU A 178 -5.01 8.44 -2.90
N ASN A 179 -3.82 8.44 -3.50
CA ASN A 179 -3.64 8.12 -4.92
C ASN A 179 -4.09 6.70 -5.25
N VAL A 180 -3.68 5.70 -4.46
CA VAL A 180 -4.11 4.32 -4.71
C VAL A 180 -5.63 4.16 -4.57
N THR A 181 -6.24 4.78 -3.55
CA THR A 181 -7.69 4.74 -3.35
C THR A 181 -8.41 5.42 -4.50
N LYS A 182 -7.95 6.60 -4.95
CA LYS A 182 -8.48 7.29 -6.14
C LYS A 182 -8.43 6.39 -7.36
N GLY A 183 -7.28 5.77 -7.63
CA GLY A 183 -7.12 4.85 -8.76
C GLY A 183 -8.12 3.70 -8.74
N MET A 184 -8.29 3.07 -7.57
CA MET A 184 -9.26 1.99 -7.39
C MET A 184 -10.70 2.46 -7.66
N LEU A 185 -11.11 3.60 -7.08
CA LEU A 185 -12.46 4.13 -7.25
C LEU A 185 -12.74 4.58 -8.69
N GLN A 186 -11.75 5.18 -9.39
CA GLN A 186 -11.87 5.53 -10.81
C GLN A 186 -12.13 4.29 -11.67
N ALA A 187 -11.32 3.24 -11.49
CA ALA A 187 -11.47 2.00 -12.24
C ALA A 187 -12.82 1.31 -11.95
N TYR A 188 -13.27 1.33 -10.69
CA TYR A 188 -14.56 0.77 -10.30
C TYR A 188 -15.73 1.52 -10.96
N LYS A 189 -15.70 2.86 -10.95
CA LYS A 189 -16.74 3.69 -11.58
C LYS A 189 -16.83 3.46 -13.09
N VAL A 190 -15.70 3.29 -13.77
CA VAL A 190 -15.66 2.92 -15.19
C VAL A 190 -16.28 1.54 -15.41
N ALA A 191 -15.96 0.56 -14.56
CA ALA A 191 -16.54 -0.79 -14.67
C ALA A 191 -18.06 -0.76 -14.45
N GLU A 192 -18.56 -0.07 -13.44
CA GLU A 192 -20.01 0.12 -13.20
C GLU A 192 -20.69 0.82 -14.39
N TYR A 193 -20.05 1.84 -14.98
CA TYR A 193 -20.55 2.45 -16.21
C TYR A 193 -20.68 1.44 -17.36
N LEU A 194 -19.63 0.66 -17.63
CA LEU A 194 -19.66 -0.37 -18.68
C LEU A 194 -20.72 -1.44 -18.40
N LYS A 195 -20.90 -1.84 -17.14
CA LYS A 195 -21.94 -2.76 -16.70
C LYS A 195 -23.34 -2.20 -16.93
N SER A 196 -23.56 -0.91 -16.64
CA SER A 196 -24.83 -0.22 -16.92
C SER A 196 -25.19 -0.16 -18.40
N LYS A 197 -24.19 -0.32 -19.28
CA LYS A 197 -24.33 -0.38 -20.74
C LYS A 197 -24.29 -1.80 -21.30
N HIS A 198 -24.29 -2.81 -20.44
CA HIS A 198 -24.19 -4.23 -20.81
C HIS A 198 -22.89 -4.62 -21.54
N TYR A 199 -21.82 -3.85 -21.37
CA TYR A 199 -20.48 -4.15 -21.92
C TYR A 199 -19.53 -4.80 -20.91
N ALA A 200 -19.95 -4.97 -19.65
CA ALA A 200 -19.18 -5.67 -18.64
C ALA A 200 -20.09 -6.50 -17.74
N ALA A 201 -19.60 -7.66 -17.31
CA ALA A 201 -20.21 -8.49 -16.28
C ALA A 201 -19.15 -8.82 -15.23
N PHE A 202 -19.41 -8.42 -13.98
CA PHE A 202 -18.56 -8.75 -12.85
C PHE A 202 -19.39 -8.80 -11.57
N LYS A 203 -18.87 -9.57 -10.60
CA LYS A 203 -19.35 -9.55 -9.22
C LYS A 203 -18.95 -8.22 -8.56
N PRO A 204 -19.90 -7.38 -8.10
CA PRO A 204 -19.55 -6.15 -7.39
C PRO A 204 -18.63 -6.41 -6.21
N LEU A 205 -17.61 -5.58 -6.07
CA LEU A 205 -16.73 -5.61 -4.92
C LEU A 205 -17.48 -5.03 -3.71
N SER A 206 -17.36 -5.65 -2.54
CA SER A 206 -17.98 -5.14 -1.31
C SER A 206 -16.97 -4.45 -0.39
N LYS A 207 -15.68 -4.81 -0.49
CA LYS A 207 -14.65 -4.28 0.42
C LYS A 207 -13.27 -4.16 -0.23
N VAL A 208 -12.64 -3.01 -0.01
CA VAL A 208 -11.20 -2.77 -0.21
C VAL A 208 -10.56 -2.57 1.16
N ILE A 209 -9.46 -3.26 1.43
CA ILE A 209 -8.69 -3.14 2.68
C ILE A 209 -7.30 -2.60 2.32
N LEU A 210 -6.96 -1.40 2.80
CA LEU A 210 -5.62 -0.82 2.66
C LEU A 210 -4.81 -1.12 3.92
N LEU A 211 -3.72 -1.85 3.74
CA LEU A 211 -2.83 -2.25 4.83
C LEU A 211 -1.88 -1.09 5.17
N ALA A 212 -1.66 -0.88 6.46
CA ALA A 212 -0.73 0.13 6.95
C ALA A 212 0.06 -0.38 8.16
N GLY A 213 1.32 0.02 8.28
CA GLY A 213 2.09 -0.22 9.50
C GLY A 213 1.52 0.52 10.72
N PRO A 214 1.77 0.04 11.95
CA PRO A 214 1.28 0.64 13.21
C PRO A 214 1.43 2.17 13.31
N SER A 215 2.56 2.71 12.86
CA SER A 215 2.88 4.15 12.94
C SER A 215 2.23 4.97 11.81
N PHE A 216 1.71 4.31 10.78
CA PHE A 216 1.21 4.96 9.57
C PHE A 216 -0.31 4.92 9.42
N PHE A 217 -1.00 4.13 10.25
CA PHE A 217 -2.44 3.87 10.15
C PHE A 217 -3.30 5.13 10.05
N THR A 218 -3.15 6.06 11.01
CA THR A 218 -3.96 7.29 11.04
C THR A 218 -3.68 8.20 9.84
N VAL A 219 -2.41 8.34 9.46
CA VAL A 219 -1.99 9.21 8.34
C VAL A 219 -2.43 8.63 7.00
N ALA A 220 -2.33 7.30 6.82
CA ALA A 220 -2.88 6.62 5.65
C ALA A 220 -4.40 6.83 5.57
N GLY A 221 -5.09 6.70 6.71
CA GLY A 221 -6.52 6.95 6.84
C GLY A 221 -6.98 8.32 6.35
N GLN A 222 -6.23 9.38 6.67
CA GLN A 222 -6.51 10.74 6.19
C GLN A 222 -6.48 10.80 4.66
N GLY A 223 -5.50 10.17 4.01
CA GLY A 223 -5.43 10.08 2.55
C GLY A 223 -6.60 9.31 1.94
N ILE A 224 -7.03 8.22 2.61
CA ILE A 224 -8.21 7.45 2.21
C ILE A 224 -9.48 8.32 2.29
N GLU A 225 -9.68 9.05 3.40
CA GLU A 225 -10.81 9.98 3.57
C GLU A 225 -10.82 11.05 2.48
N THR A 226 -9.67 11.66 2.17
CA THR A 226 -9.53 12.64 1.08
C THR A 226 -9.90 12.05 -0.27
N ALA A 227 -9.45 10.82 -0.57
CA ALA A 227 -9.84 10.14 -1.80
C ALA A 227 -11.36 9.93 -1.87
N ILE A 228 -11.98 9.40 -0.82
CA ILE A 228 -13.42 9.14 -0.75
C ILE A 228 -14.24 10.42 -0.98
N GLN A 229 -13.86 11.52 -0.34
CA GLN A 229 -14.53 12.82 -0.48
C GLN A 229 -14.53 13.32 -1.93
N SER A 230 -13.54 12.95 -2.75
CA SER A 230 -13.50 13.33 -4.17
C SER A 230 -14.45 12.54 -5.09
N PHE A 231 -15.18 11.55 -4.55
CA PHE A 231 -16.16 10.72 -5.27
C PHE A 231 -17.59 10.87 -4.74
N GLN A 232 -17.79 11.74 -3.74
CA GLN A 232 -19.10 12.11 -3.19
C GLN A 232 -19.58 13.42 -3.83
#